data_AF-A0A075X5W7-F1
#
_entry.id   AF-A0A075X5W7-F1
#
_cell.length_a   1.000
_cell.length_b   1.000
_cell.length_c   1.000
_cell.angle_alpha   90.00
_cell.angle_beta   90.00
_cell.angle_gamma   90.00
#
_symmetry.space_group_name_H-M   'P 1'
#
loop_
_entity.id
_entity.type
_entity.pdbx_description
1 polymer ?
#
loop_
_entity_poly.entity_id
_entity_poly.type
_entity_poly.pdbx_seq_one_letter_code
_entity_poly.pdbx_strand_id
1 'polypeptide(L)'
;IYKLLEDIQGALEGLLEPELVEEPLGQAEVRAVFPVGRGAVAGCYVQSGKLVRNCKVRVRRGGKVVYEGILDSLKRMKEDAREVNTGFECGVGIDKYSDWTEGDIIEAYQMVTKRRTLSAAAR
;
A
#
# COMPACT_ATOMS: atom_id res chain seq x y z
N ILE A 1 -31.52 24.88 31.66
CA ILE A 1 -32.01 25.00 30.26
C ILE A 1 -30.86 24.93 29.23
N TYR A 2 -29.58 25.10 29.60
CA TYR A 2 -28.43 24.86 28.70
C TYR A 2 -27.47 23.78 29.25
N LYS A 3 -27.93 22.54 29.25
CA LYS A 3 -27.11 21.33 29.51
C LYS A 3 -27.72 20.06 28.91
N LEU A 4 -29.02 20.12 28.57
CA LEU A 4 -29.78 19.03 27.95
C LEU A 4 -29.61 18.94 26.42
N LEU A 5 -28.91 19.90 25.80
CA LEU A 5 -28.64 19.89 24.35
C LEU A 5 -27.32 19.19 23.98
N GLU A 6 -26.39 19.02 24.93
CA GLU A 6 -25.10 18.35 24.67
C GLU A 6 -25.22 16.82 24.73
N ASP A 7 -26.15 16.29 25.53
CA ASP A 7 -26.34 14.84 25.70
C ASP A 7 -27.02 14.14 24.51
N ILE A 8 -27.65 14.88 23.59
CA ILE A 8 -28.27 14.28 22.39
C ILE A 8 -27.23 14.06 21.28
N GLN A 9 -26.13 14.81 21.27
CA GLN A 9 -25.13 14.72 20.20
C GLN A 9 -24.12 13.58 20.44
N GLY A 10 -23.82 13.26 21.71
CA GLY A 10 -22.90 12.18 22.09
C GLY A 10 -23.42 10.75 21.79
N ALA A 11 -24.71 10.57 21.56
CA ALA A 11 -25.29 9.26 21.24
C ALA A 11 -25.16 8.87 19.76
N LEU A 12 -24.93 9.84 18.86
CA LEU A 12 -24.80 9.61 17.42
C LEU A 12 -23.35 9.46 16.94
N GLU A 13 -22.35 9.84 17.75
CA GLU A 13 -20.93 9.63 17.44
C GLU A 13 -20.51 8.14 17.58
N GLY A 14 -21.31 7.32 18.27
CA GLY A 14 -21.10 5.88 18.39
C GLY A 14 -21.54 5.05 17.17
N LEU A 15 -22.15 5.67 16.15
CA LEU A 15 -22.72 5.00 14.97
C LEU A 15 -22.00 5.33 13.66
N LEU A 16 -20.99 6.20 13.68
CA LEU A 16 -20.16 6.44 12.50
C LEU A 16 -19.27 5.23 12.28
N GLU A 17 -19.71 4.34 11.37
CA GLU A 17 -18.96 3.18 10.96
C GLU A 17 -17.55 3.62 10.54
N PRO A 18 -16.50 3.00 11.11
CA PRO A 18 -15.12 3.31 10.76
C PRO A 18 -14.93 3.17 9.24
N GLU A 19 -14.42 4.22 8.59
CA GLU A 19 -14.15 4.17 7.15
C GLU A 19 -12.77 3.54 6.91
N LEU A 20 -12.73 2.49 6.10
CA LEU A 20 -11.48 1.89 5.62
C LEU A 20 -10.94 2.73 4.47
N VAL A 21 -9.85 3.45 4.70
CA VAL A 21 -9.22 4.34 3.72
C VAL A 21 -7.90 3.73 3.25
N GLU A 22 -7.60 3.86 1.96
CA GLU A 22 -6.28 3.52 1.42
C GLU A 22 -5.24 4.54 1.89
N GLU A 23 -4.18 4.06 2.55
CA GLU A 23 -3.01 4.85 2.90
C GLU A 23 -1.83 4.41 2.04
N PRO A 24 -1.28 5.30 1.19
CA PRO A 24 -0.12 4.97 0.37
C PRO A 24 1.13 4.81 1.26
N LEU A 25 1.88 3.73 1.04
CA LEU A 25 3.10 3.41 1.77
C LEU A 25 4.36 3.83 1.00
N GLY A 26 4.37 3.62 -0.32
CA GLY A 26 5.52 3.92 -1.15
C GLY A 26 5.36 3.47 -2.59
N GLN A 27 6.35 3.83 -3.41
CA GLN A 27 6.40 3.47 -4.82
C GLN A 27 7.78 2.94 -5.18
N ALA A 28 7.81 1.93 -6.05
CA ALA A 28 9.03 1.38 -6.60
C ALA A 28 8.89 1.13 -8.10
N GLU A 29 10.00 1.22 -8.82
CA GLU A 29 10.08 1.00 -10.26
C GLU A 29 10.80 -0.31 -10.54
N VAL A 30 10.22 -1.14 -11.40
CA VAL A 30 10.82 -2.38 -11.88
C VAL A 30 11.93 -2.05 -12.88
N ARG A 31 13.16 -2.45 -12.57
CA ARG A 31 14.35 -2.22 -13.40
C ARG A 31 14.91 -3.47 -14.05
N ALA A 32 14.57 -4.63 -13.51
CA ALA A 32 14.97 -5.91 -14.07
C ALA A 32 13.93 -6.98 -13.69
N VAL A 33 13.82 -8.01 -14.51
CA VAL A 33 12.95 -9.16 -14.23
C VAL A 33 13.80 -10.41 -14.12
N PHE A 34 13.69 -11.09 -12.99
CA PHE A 34 14.45 -12.31 -12.71
C PHE A 34 13.52 -13.52 -12.73
N PRO A 35 13.73 -14.50 -13.60
CA PRO A 35 12.99 -15.76 -13.55
C PRO A 35 13.39 -16.55 -12.31
N VAL A 36 12.42 -17.03 -11.53
CA VAL A 36 12.63 -17.81 -10.32
C VAL A 36 11.71 -19.03 -10.34
N GLY A 37 12.29 -20.21 -10.58
CA GLY A 37 11.52 -21.45 -10.70
C GLY A 37 10.52 -21.40 -11.84
N ARG A 38 9.22 -21.44 -11.52
CA ARG A 38 8.11 -21.33 -12.48
C ARG A 38 7.47 -19.94 -12.55
N GLY A 39 7.97 -18.98 -11.77
CA GLY A 39 7.49 -17.59 -11.75
C GLY A 39 8.60 -16.59 -12.04
N ALA A 40 8.33 -15.33 -11.77
CA ALA A 40 9.31 -14.25 -11.91
C ALA A 40 9.22 -13.26 -10.74
N VAL A 41 10.38 -12.71 -10.36
CA VAL A 41 10.54 -11.69 -9.32
C VAL A 41 11.04 -10.41 -9.99
N ALA A 42 10.47 -9.28 -9.61
CA ALA A 42 10.93 -7.99 -10.09
C ALA A 42 12.10 -7.47 -9.24
N GLY A 43 13.19 -7.10 -9.89
CA GLY A 43 14.23 -6.26 -9.29
C GLY A 43 13.80 -4.81 -9.38
N CYS A 44 13.59 -4.18 -8.22
CA CYS A 44 12.97 -2.88 -8.11
C CYS A 44 13.86 -1.88 -7.38
N TYR A 45 13.72 -0.60 -7.74
CA TYR A 45 14.30 0.52 -7.01
C TYR A 45 13.18 1.32 -6.33
N VAL A 46 13.26 1.49 -5.00
CA VAL A 46 12.24 2.23 -4.25
C VAL A 46 12.43 3.73 -4.49
N GLN A 47 11.47 4.35 -5.18
CA GLN A 47 11.50 5.77 -5.56
C GLN A 47 10.99 6.68 -4.45
N SER A 48 9.98 6.24 -3.68
CA SER A 48 9.39 7.03 -2.61
C SER A 48 8.76 6.16 -1.51
N GLY A 49 8.66 6.71 -0.29
CA GLY A 49 8.12 6.01 0.86
C GLY A 49 8.89 4.73 1.20
N LYS A 50 8.17 3.62 1.35
CA LYS A 50 8.72 2.30 1.60
C LYS A 50 7.84 1.18 1.05
N LEU A 51 8.47 0.04 0.77
CA LEU A 51 7.76 -1.22 0.53
C LEU A 51 7.74 -2.04 1.81
N VAL A 52 6.58 -2.59 2.15
CA VAL A 52 6.40 -3.41 3.36
C VAL A 52 5.90 -4.78 2.94
N ARG A 53 6.50 -5.85 3.46
CA ARG A 53 6.05 -7.21 3.16
C ARG A 53 4.61 -7.42 3.66
N ASN A 54 3.82 -8.18 2.90
CA ASN A 54 2.39 -8.45 3.15
C ASN A 54 1.47 -7.22 3.04
N CYS A 55 1.95 -6.08 2.52
CA CYS A 55 1.06 -4.96 2.18
C CYS A 55 0.30 -5.23 0.88
N LYS A 56 -0.73 -4.42 0.63
CA LYS A 56 -1.41 -4.41 -0.67
C LYS A 56 -0.54 -3.65 -1.67
N VAL A 57 -0.52 -4.13 -2.90
CA VAL A 57 0.23 -3.54 -3.99
C VAL A 57 -0.59 -3.49 -5.25
N ARG A 58 -0.33 -2.45 -6.04
CA ARG A 58 -0.89 -2.24 -7.37
C ARG A 58 0.25 -2.05 -8.36
N VAL A 59 0.24 -2.84 -9.44
CA VAL A 59 1.21 -2.72 -10.53
C VAL A 59 0.60 -1.86 -11.62
N ARG A 60 1.34 -0.84 -12.05
CA ARG A 60 0.97 0.05 -13.14
C ARG A 60 1.94 -0.07 -14.31
N ARG A 61 1.39 -0.24 -15.51
CA ARG A 61 2.11 -0.23 -16.78
C ARG A 61 1.57 0.90 -17.66
N GLY A 62 2.42 1.88 -17.96
CA GLY A 62 2.00 3.07 -18.74
C GLY A 62 0.83 3.82 -18.11
N GLY A 63 0.78 3.91 -16.78
CA GLY A 63 -0.27 4.59 -16.01
C GLY A 63 -1.54 3.78 -15.75
N LYS A 64 -1.74 2.65 -16.44
CA LYS A 64 -2.89 1.76 -16.24
C LYS A 64 -2.58 0.70 -15.19
N VAL A 65 -3.57 0.33 -14.39
CA VAL A 65 -3.46 -0.78 -13.45
C VAL A 65 -3.52 -2.09 -14.22
N VAL A 66 -2.45 -2.89 -14.13
CA VAL A 66 -2.37 -4.21 -14.75
C VAL A 66 -2.61 -5.34 -13.75
N TYR A 67 -2.32 -5.10 -12.47
CA TYR A 67 -2.54 -6.08 -11.42
C TYR A 67 -2.68 -5.43 -10.05
N GLU A 68 -3.44 -6.08 -9.16
CA GLU A 68 -3.55 -5.74 -7.74
C GLU A 68 -3.43 -7.02 -6.93
N GLY A 69 -2.67 -6.97 -5.83
CA GLY A 69 -2.42 -8.16 -5.02
C GLY A 69 -1.70 -7.85 -3.73
N ILE A 70 -1.09 -8.90 -3.16
CA ILE A 70 -0.34 -8.81 -1.91
C ILE A 70 1.15 -9.00 -2.21
N LEU A 71 1.98 -8.17 -1.59
CA LEU A 71 3.43 -8.30 -1.66
C LEU A 71 3.87 -9.52 -0.83
N ASP A 72 4.06 -10.66 -1.50
CA ASP A 72 4.34 -11.97 -0.90
C ASP A 72 5.80 -12.10 -0.43
N SER A 73 6.74 -11.71 -1.29
CA SER A 73 8.17 -11.79 -1.02
C SER A 73 8.84 -10.44 -1.20
N LEU A 74 9.56 -10.02 -0.18
CA LEU A 74 10.41 -8.84 -0.21
C LEU A 74 11.81 -9.26 0.19
N LYS A 75 12.77 -9.09 -0.71
CA LYS A 75 14.17 -9.43 -0.46
C LYS A 75 15.06 -8.24 -0.73
N ARG A 76 16.10 -8.07 0.09
CA ARG A 76 17.21 -7.16 -0.22
C ARG A 76 18.43 -8.02 -0.45
N MET A 77 18.96 -7.96 -1.67
CA MET A 77 20.01 -8.86 -2.14
C MET A 77 19.55 -10.34 -2.03
N LYS A 78 20.01 -11.07 -1.01
CA LYS A 78 19.69 -12.48 -0.79
C LYS A 78 18.91 -12.75 0.50
N GLU A 79 18.60 -11.71 1.27
CA GLU A 79 17.95 -11.82 2.57
C GLU A 79 16.51 -11.33 2.53
N ASP A 80 15.61 -12.03 3.22
CA ASP A 80 14.23 -11.61 3.42
C ASP A 80 14.17 -10.33 4.26
N ALA A 81 13.47 -9.33 3.74
CA ALA A 81 13.28 -8.04 4.39
C ALA A 81 11.82 -7.86 4.81
N ARG A 82 11.61 -7.20 5.96
CA ARG A 82 10.26 -6.81 6.40
C ARG A 82 9.80 -5.52 5.71
N GLU A 83 10.72 -4.59 5.54
CA GLU A 83 10.49 -3.34 4.83
C GLU A 83 11.76 -2.91 4.10
N VAL A 84 11.59 -2.16 3.01
CA VAL A 84 12.67 -1.54 2.25
C VAL A 84 12.31 -0.08 2.00
N ASN A 85 13.20 0.82 2.42
CA ASN A 85 13.00 2.26 2.31
C ASN A 85 13.42 2.79 0.93
N THR A 86 12.99 4.01 0.65
CA THR A 86 13.44 4.79 -0.51
C THR A 86 14.96 4.80 -0.64
N GLY A 87 15.44 4.75 -1.89
CA GLY A 87 16.87 4.81 -2.20
C GLY A 87 17.58 3.46 -2.20
N PHE A 88 16.86 2.38 -1.91
CA PHE A 88 17.40 1.02 -1.92
C PHE A 88 16.78 0.16 -3.02
N GLU A 89 17.56 -0.83 -3.45
CA GLU A 89 17.13 -1.89 -4.35
C GLU A 89 16.56 -3.08 -3.56
N CYS A 90 15.55 -3.71 -4.14
CA CYS A 90 14.92 -4.91 -3.58
C CYS A 90 14.37 -5.83 -4.67
N GLY A 91 14.27 -7.11 -4.34
CA GLY A 91 13.49 -8.09 -5.09
C GLY A 91 12.07 -8.12 -4.55
N VAL A 92 11.08 -8.00 -5.44
CA VAL A 92 9.66 -8.00 -5.12
C VAL A 92 8.96 -9.15 -5.83
N GLY A 93 8.31 -10.01 -5.06
CA GLY A 93 7.38 -11.03 -5.52
C GLY A 93 5.96 -10.69 -5.07
N ILE A 94 5.00 -10.78 -5.99
CA ILE A 94 3.58 -10.57 -5.72
C ILE A 94 2.86 -11.91 -5.84
N ASP A 95 1.90 -12.18 -4.94
CA ASP A 95 1.10 -13.41 -4.99
C ASP A 95 0.43 -13.58 -6.36
N LYS A 96 0.60 -14.76 -6.95
CA LYS A 96 0.02 -15.19 -8.24
C LYS A 96 0.31 -14.25 -9.43
N TYR A 97 1.36 -13.46 -9.36
CA TYR A 97 1.75 -12.55 -10.43
C TYR A 97 3.18 -12.84 -10.90
N SER A 98 3.38 -12.89 -12.21
CA SER A 98 4.69 -13.12 -12.82
C SER A 98 4.90 -12.37 -14.14
N ASP A 99 3.89 -11.62 -14.62
CA ASP A 99 3.97 -10.85 -15.86
C ASP A 99 4.66 -9.49 -15.63
N TRP A 100 5.92 -9.51 -15.22
CA TRP A 100 6.68 -8.30 -14.97
C TRP A 100 7.23 -7.72 -16.27
N THR A 101 7.24 -6.39 -16.38
CA THR A 101 7.94 -5.66 -17.44
C THR A 101 8.78 -4.54 -16.82
N GLU A 102 9.97 -4.31 -17.37
CA GLU A 102 10.80 -3.17 -16.98
C GLU A 102 10.05 -1.86 -17.22
N GLY A 103 10.13 -0.94 -16.25
CA GLY A 103 9.35 0.29 -16.22
C GLY A 103 7.95 0.16 -15.61
N ASP A 104 7.53 -1.04 -15.17
CA ASP A 104 6.34 -1.18 -14.34
C ASP A 104 6.53 -0.43 -13.00
N ILE A 105 5.49 0.26 -12.54
CA ILE A 105 5.48 0.98 -11.25
C ILE A 105 4.65 0.19 -10.24
N ILE A 106 5.25 -0.13 -9.11
CA ILE A 106 4.61 -0.80 -7.98
C ILE A 106 4.21 0.27 -6.96
N GLU A 107 2.92 0.41 -6.70
CA GLU A 107 2.37 1.25 -5.65
C GLU A 107 1.99 0.37 -4.44
N ALA A 108 2.67 0.56 -3.31
CA ALA A 108 2.35 -0.10 -2.06
C ALA A 108 1.38 0.75 -1.24
N TYR A 109 0.37 0.10 -0.64
CA TYR A 109 -0.63 0.75 0.19
C TYR A 109 -1.15 -0.20 1.26
N GLN A 110 -1.78 0.36 2.29
CA GLN A 110 -2.47 -0.38 3.33
C GLN A 110 -3.87 0.18 3.56
N MET A 111 -4.78 -0.64 4.08
CA MET A 111 -6.10 -0.19 4.51
C MET A 111 -6.00 0.24 5.97
N VAL A 112 -6.27 1.50 6.27
CA VAL A 112 -6.32 2.01 7.64
C VAL A 112 -7.73 2.42 8.00
N THR A 113 -8.11 2.09 9.23
CA THR A 113 -9.39 2.48 9.80
C THR A 113 -9.29 3.91 10.33
N LYS A 114 -9.91 4.88 9.66
CA LYS A 114 -9.98 6.25 10.15
C LYS A 114 -11.31 6.49 10.87
N ARG A 115 -11.22 6.98 12.11
CA ARG A 115 -12.39 7.53 12.82
C ARG A 115 -12.74 8.87 12.19
N ARG A 116 -14.00 9.04 11.77
CA ARG A 116 -14.51 10.33 11.31
C ARG A 116 -14.59 11.27 12.53
N THR A 117 -13.75 12.30 12.59
CA THR A 117 -13.93 13.41 13.51
C THR A 117 -14.72 14.53 12.81
N LEU A 118 -15.79 15.02 13.45
CA LEU A 118 -16.73 16.00 12.91
C LEU A 118 -16.19 17.45 12.81
N SER A 119 -14.87 17.69 12.77
CA SER A 119 -14.31 19.06 12.90
C SER A 119 -13.87 19.75 11.60
N ALA A 120 -13.97 19.12 10.43
CA ALA A 120 -13.41 19.67 9.18
C ALA A 120 -14.42 20.14 8.12
N ALA A 121 -15.66 20.47 8.51
CA ALA A 121 -16.66 21.03 7.58
C ALA A 121 -17.34 22.29 8.16
N ALA A 122 -16.55 23.21 8.71
CA ALA A 122 -17.00 24.57 9.00
C ALA A 122 -16.20 25.56 8.14
N ARG A 123 -16.66 25.77 6.90
CA ARG A 123 -16.51 27.03 6.16
C ARG A 123 -17.75 27.26 5.32
#